data_AF-A0A5B7JBB9-F1
#
_entry.id   AF-A0A5B7JBB9-F1
#
_cell.length_a   1.000
_cell.length_b   1.000
_cell.length_c   1.000
_cell.angle_alpha   90.00
_cell.angle_beta   90.00
_cell.angle_gamma   90.00
#
_symmetry.space_group_name_H-M   'P 1'
#
loop_
_entity.id
_entity.type
_entity.pdbx_description
1 polymer ?
#
loop_
_entity_poly.entity_id
_entity_poly.type
_entity_poly.pdbx_seq_one_letter_code
_entity_poly.pdbx_strand_id
1 'polypeptide(L)'
;MGARHPATLYPTSKSRFLSTEDNVIPGNLGLKDQVMALQWVKDNIMDLGGDPNQVTIFGISAGAMSTHMHIFSPLSAGLFRRAIMQSGTALLPSLNTSPMEGTIRIGKELNCTGEKSQELLNCFSEATIEDLLKAPGPISVSEKAFS
;
A
#
# COMPACT_ATOMS: atom_id res chain seq x y z
N MET A 1 15.59 28.14 -7.30
CA MET A 1 14.22 27.86 -6.80
C MET A 1 13.64 26.76 -7.68
N GLY A 2 13.81 25.50 -7.27
CA GLY A 2 13.28 24.35 -8.02
C GLY A 2 11.80 24.18 -7.73
N ALA A 3 11.00 23.91 -8.76
CA ALA A 3 9.59 23.62 -8.60
C ALA A 3 9.42 22.40 -7.67
N ARG A 4 8.67 22.57 -6.57
CA ARG A 4 8.26 21.45 -5.73
C ARG A 4 7.26 20.63 -6.53
N HIS A 5 7.66 19.46 -7.02
CA HIS A 5 6.71 18.52 -7.59
C HIS A 5 5.99 17.81 -6.44
N PRO A 6 4.64 17.87 -6.38
CA PRO A 6 3.88 17.22 -5.33
C PRO A 6 4.09 15.71 -5.41
N ALA A 7 4.31 15.06 -4.27
CA ALA A 7 4.56 13.62 -4.21
C ALA A 7 3.36 12.75 -4.63
N THR A 8 2.21 13.35 -4.92
CA THR A 8 1.00 12.68 -5.43
C THR A 8 1.25 11.88 -6.71
N LEU A 9 2.29 12.21 -7.48
CA LEU A 9 2.64 11.49 -8.72
C LEU A 9 3.51 10.25 -8.51
N TYR A 10 4.19 10.10 -7.37
CA TYR A 10 5.08 8.96 -7.10
C TYR A 10 5.00 8.49 -5.65
N PRO A 11 3.88 7.86 -5.25
CA PRO A 11 3.76 7.33 -3.89
C PRO A 11 4.81 6.22 -3.67
N THR A 12 5.67 6.39 -2.67
CA THR A 12 6.65 5.38 -2.25
C THR A 12 5.95 4.14 -1.69
N SER A 13 6.63 2.99 -1.68
CA SER A 13 6.09 1.74 -1.13
C SER A 13 5.54 1.88 0.30
N LYS A 14 6.11 2.78 1.11
CA LYS A 14 5.66 3.07 2.48
C LYS A 14 4.37 3.89 2.51
N SER A 15 4.31 4.98 1.73
CA SER A 15 3.15 5.88 1.69
C SER A 15 1.87 5.21 1.18
N ARG A 16 2.01 4.18 0.34
CA ARG A 16 0.89 3.43 -0.26
C ARG A 16 0.06 2.59 0.73
N PHE A 17 0.47 2.51 1.98
CA PHE A 17 -0.25 1.76 3.03
C PHE A 17 -0.61 2.61 4.26
N LEU A 18 -0.42 3.93 4.22
CA LEU A 18 -0.88 4.83 5.28
C LEU A 18 -2.40 4.80 5.37
N SER A 19 -2.94 4.85 6.59
CA SER A 19 -4.38 4.86 6.83
C SER A 19 -4.71 5.63 8.10
N THR A 20 -5.74 6.46 8.02
CA THR A 20 -6.35 7.13 9.17
C THR A 20 -7.55 6.37 9.72
N GLU A 21 -7.78 5.14 9.24
CA GLU A 21 -8.88 4.26 9.64
C GLU A 21 -10.27 4.87 9.43
N ASP A 22 -10.35 5.85 8.53
CA ASP A 22 -11.56 6.50 8.06
C ASP A 22 -11.56 6.64 6.53
N ASN A 23 -12.55 7.35 5.99
CA ASN A 23 -12.70 7.54 4.55
C ASN A 23 -11.78 8.62 3.95
N VAL A 24 -11.01 9.35 4.76
CA VAL A 24 -10.14 10.44 4.28
C VAL A 24 -8.83 9.87 3.77
N ILE A 25 -8.17 9.01 4.54
CA ILE A 25 -7.03 8.21 4.12
C ILE A 25 -7.36 6.74 4.39
N PRO A 26 -8.12 6.07 3.50
CA PRO A 26 -8.58 4.70 3.73
C PRO A 26 -7.47 3.64 3.59
N GLY A 27 -6.30 4.04 3.11
CA GLY A 27 -5.14 3.20 2.89
C GLY A 27 -5.27 2.16 1.78
N ASN A 28 -4.34 1.20 1.83
CA ASN A 28 -4.19 0.10 0.88
C ASN A 28 -4.09 0.55 -0.60
N LEU A 29 -3.57 1.75 -0.87
CA LEU A 29 -3.35 2.23 -2.24
C LEU A 29 -2.49 1.24 -3.04
N GLY A 30 -1.45 0.67 -2.42
CA GLY A 30 -0.58 -0.31 -3.08
C GLY A 30 -1.32 -1.59 -3.51
N LEU A 31 -2.28 -2.06 -2.70
CA LEU A 31 -3.13 -3.20 -3.08
C LEU A 31 -4.16 -2.81 -4.15
N LYS A 32 -4.69 -1.57 -4.11
CA LYS A 32 -5.59 -1.05 -5.15
C LYS A 32 -4.87 -0.91 -6.49
N ASP A 33 -3.61 -0.51 -6.49
CA ASP A 33 -2.77 -0.49 -7.70
C ASP A 33 -2.58 -1.90 -8.26
N GLN A 34 -2.36 -2.89 -7.40
CA GLN A 34 -2.28 -4.29 -7.81
C GLN A 34 -3.62 -4.78 -8.38
N VAL A 35 -4.77 -4.38 -7.83
CA VAL A 35 -6.09 -4.67 -8.43
C VAL A 35 -6.19 -4.07 -9.84
N MET A 36 -5.80 -2.80 -10.02
CA MET A 36 -5.82 -2.17 -11.34
C MET A 36 -4.92 -2.91 -12.34
N ALA A 37 -3.73 -3.35 -11.91
CA ALA A 37 -2.85 -4.15 -12.75
C ALA A 37 -3.47 -5.50 -13.12
N LEU A 38 -4.13 -6.18 -12.17
CA LEU A 38 -4.84 -7.43 -12.45
C LEU A 38 -6.01 -7.25 -13.39
N GLN A 39 -6.77 -6.16 -13.25
CA GLN A 39 -7.85 -5.80 -14.17
C GLN A 39 -7.29 -5.55 -15.57
N TRP A 40 -6.20 -4.79 -15.68
CA TRP A 40 -5.54 -4.56 -16.96
C TRP A 40 -5.09 -5.87 -17.61
N VAL A 41 -4.49 -6.79 -16.86
CA VAL A 41 -4.14 -8.12 -17.37
C VAL A 41 -5.39 -8.86 -17.83
N LYS A 42 -6.47 -8.87 -17.03
CA LYS A 42 -7.73 -9.54 -17.37
C LYS A 42 -8.30 -9.04 -18.70
N ASP A 43 -8.24 -7.73 -18.94
CA ASP A 43 -8.84 -7.09 -20.11
C ASP A 43 -7.96 -7.18 -21.37
N ASN A 44 -6.64 -7.27 -21.23
CA ASN A 44 -5.71 -7.08 -22.35
C ASN A 44 -4.83 -8.30 -22.67
N ILE A 45 -4.67 -9.26 -21.76
CA ILE A 45 -3.67 -10.34 -21.95
C ILE A 45 -3.99 -11.26 -23.14
N MET A 46 -5.25 -11.29 -23.58
CA MET A 46 -5.68 -12.05 -24.75
C MET A 46 -5.00 -11.57 -26.04
N ASP A 47 -4.82 -10.26 -26.21
CA ASP A 47 -4.13 -9.68 -27.38
C ASP A 47 -2.62 -9.97 -27.37
N LEU A 48 -2.09 -10.34 -26.21
CA LEU A 48 -0.70 -10.76 -26.03
C LEU A 48 -0.54 -12.29 -26.09
N GLY A 49 -1.59 -13.03 -26.46
CA GLY A 49 -1.59 -14.49 -26.60
C GLY A 49 -1.76 -15.26 -25.29
N GLY A 50 -2.10 -14.60 -24.18
CA GLY A 50 -2.45 -15.26 -22.93
C GLY A 50 -3.94 -15.59 -22.81
N ASP A 51 -4.28 -16.42 -21.83
CA ASP A 51 -5.69 -16.70 -21.50
C ASP A 51 -6.10 -15.92 -20.23
N PRO A 52 -7.04 -14.95 -20.34
CA PRO A 52 -7.49 -14.16 -19.20
C PRO A 52 -8.16 -15.01 -18.10
N ASN A 53 -8.54 -16.25 -18.36
CA ASN A 53 -9.11 -17.19 -17.39
C ASN A 53 -8.07 -18.09 -16.71
N GLN A 54 -6.80 -17.99 -17.10
CA GLN A 54 -5.70 -18.81 -16.56
C GLN A 54 -4.62 -17.99 -15.85
N VAL A 55 -4.88 -16.71 -15.57
CA VAL A 55 -3.97 -15.82 -14.84
C VAL A 55 -3.57 -16.42 -13.49
N THR A 56 -2.27 -16.41 -13.19
CA THR A 56 -1.70 -16.85 -11.91
C THR A 56 -0.96 -15.69 -11.26
N ILE A 57 -1.33 -15.35 -10.03
CA ILE A 57 -0.57 -14.38 -9.23
C ILE A 57 0.47 -15.10 -8.39
N PHE A 58 1.64 -14.48 -8.26
CA PHE A 58 2.78 -15.04 -7.54
C PHE A 58 3.47 -13.92 -6.77
N GLY A 59 3.90 -14.21 -5.54
CA GLY A 59 4.69 -13.25 -4.77
C GLY A 59 5.56 -13.89 -3.70
N ILE A 60 6.63 -13.16 -3.35
CA ILE A 60 7.58 -13.51 -2.28
C ILE A 60 7.53 -12.43 -1.19
N SER A 61 7.63 -12.82 0.09
CA SER A 61 7.69 -11.89 1.23
C SER A 61 6.46 -10.94 1.26
N ALA A 62 6.66 -9.62 1.17
CA ALA A 62 5.58 -8.64 1.04
C ALA A 62 4.67 -8.92 -0.17
N GLY A 63 5.22 -9.44 -1.27
CA GLY A 63 4.44 -9.90 -2.42
C GLY A 63 3.60 -11.14 -2.12
N ALA A 64 4.08 -12.04 -1.26
CA ALA A 64 3.30 -13.20 -0.80
C ALA A 64 2.16 -12.78 0.14
N MET A 65 2.41 -11.79 1.02
CA MET A 65 1.36 -11.17 1.83
C MET A 65 0.29 -10.52 0.95
N SER A 66 0.72 -9.75 -0.06
CA SER A 66 -0.18 -9.11 -1.04
C SER A 66 -0.99 -10.14 -1.82
N THR A 67 -0.33 -11.21 -2.29
CA THR A 67 -0.99 -12.36 -2.94
C THR A 67 -2.05 -12.96 -2.02
N HIS A 68 -1.75 -13.16 -0.74
CA HIS A 68 -2.71 -13.68 0.23
C HIS A 68 -3.90 -12.72 0.45
N MET A 69 -3.66 -11.41 0.50
CA MET A 69 -4.73 -10.40 0.59
C MET A 69 -5.65 -10.42 -0.64
N HIS A 70 -5.11 -10.60 -1.85
CA HIS A 70 -5.91 -10.72 -3.06
C HIS A 70 -6.80 -11.98 -3.11
N ILE A 71 -6.40 -13.06 -2.43
CA ILE A 71 -7.25 -14.27 -2.30
C ILE A 71 -8.56 -13.97 -1.57
N PHE A 72 -8.53 -13.08 -0.56
CA PHE A 72 -9.72 -12.76 0.24
C PHE A 72 -10.48 -11.52 -0.27
N SER A 73 -9.85 -10.67 -1.07
CA SER A 73 -10.41 -9.38 -1.46
C SER A 73 -11.54 -9.54 -2.49
N PRO A 74 -12.75 -9.04 -2.22
CA PRO A 74 -13.83 -9.00 -3.22
C PRO A 74 -13.46 -8.21 -4.47
N LEU A 75 -12.57 -7.21 -4.35
CA LEU A 75 -12.10 -6.41 -5.47
C LEU A 75 -11.20 -7.19 -6.45
N SER A 76 -10.67 -8.33 -6.02
CA SER A 76 -9.79 -9.19 -6.84
C SER A 76 -10.50 -10.44 -7.35
N ALA A 77 -11.77 -10.63 -6.97
CA ALA A 77 -12.56 -11.80 -7.34
C ALA A 77 -12.67 -11.91 -8.86
N GLY A 78 -12.31 -13.08 -9.40
CA GLY A 78 -12.39 -13.36 -10.84
C GLY A 78 -11.23 -12.80 -11.69
N LEU A 79 -10.30 -12.04 -11.10
CA LEU A 79 -9.16 -11.46 -11.83
C LEU A 79 -7.99 -12.44 -12.00
N PHE A 80 -7.92 -13.49 -11.19
CA PHE A 80 -6.92 -14.55 -11.29
C PHE A 80 -7.53 -15.91 -10.95
N ARG A 81 -6.84 -16.97 -11.38
CA ARG A 81 -7.28 -18.37 -11.21
C ARG A 81 -6.45 -19.13 -10.17
N ARG A 82 -5.16 -18.80 -10.05
CA ARG A 82 -4.22 -19.48 -9.16
C ARG A 82 -3.37 -18.47 -8.43
N ALA A 83 -2.90 -18.85 -7.25
CA ALA A 83 -2.03 -18.03 -6.43
C ALA A 83 -0.87 -18.87 -5.89
N ILE A 84 0.33 -18.28 -5.84
CA ILE A 84 1.52 -18.88 -5.23
C ILE A 84 2.11 -17.88 -4.26
N MET A 85 2.26 -18.30 -3.00
CA MET A 85 2.79 -17.50 -1.91
C MET A 85 4.09 -18.11 -1.40
N GLN A 86 5.17 -17.34 -1.37
CA GLN A 86 6.45 -17.79 -0.83
C GLN A 86 6.94 -16.88 0.30
N SER A 87 7.19 -17.47 1.47
CA SER A 87 7.80 -16.77 2.62
C SER A 87 7.05 -15.51 3.08
N GLY A 88 5.71 -15.52 3.04
CA GLY A 88 4.86 -14.45 3.57
C GLY A 88 3.37 -14.80 3.55
N THR A 89 2.61 -14.23 4.49
CA THR A 89 1.16 -14.44 4.63
C THR A 89 0.50 -13.22 5.25
N ALA A 90 -0.74 -12.92 4.85
CA ALA A 90 -1.60 -11.90 5.45
C ALA A 90 -1.90 -12.12 6.95
N LEU A 91 -1.58 -13.30 7.50
CA LEU A 91 -1.83 -13.66 8.90
C LEU A 91 -0.66 -13.34 9.83
N LEU A 92 0.40 -12.70 9.34
CA LEU A 92 1.54 -12.36 10.18
C LEU A 92 1.15 -11.29 11.22
N PRO A 93 1.42 -11.50 12.52
CA PRO A 93 1.07 -10.55 13.58
C PRO A 93 1.69 -9.17 13.38
N SER A 94 2.83 -9.09 12.69
CA SER A 94 3.56 -7.85 12.41
C SER A 94 2.91 -6.94 11.36
N LEU A 95 1.82 -7.38 10.72
CA LEU A 95 1.09 -6.56 9.73
C LEU A 95 0.24 -5.49 10.41
N ASN A 96 0.77 -4.26 10.40
CA ASN A 96 0.12 -2.98 10.66
C ASN A 96 -0.99 -3.00 11.74
N THR A 97 -0.60 -3.27 12.99
CA THR A 97 -1.53 -3.39 14.12
C THR A 97 -2.08 -2.04 14.62
N SER A 98 -1.59 -0.91 14.10
CA SER A 98 -2.04 0.44 14.49
C SER A 98 -1.88 1.45 13.34
N PRO A 99 -2.71 1.38 12.29
CA PRO A 99 -2.54 2.18 11.07
C PRO A 99 -2.59 3.70 11.30
N MET A 100 -3.52 4.19 12.12
CA MET A 100 -3.61 5.62 12.45
C MET A 100 -2.35 6.12 13.17
N GLU A 101 -1.85 5.37 14.16
CA GLU A 101 -0.64 5.70 14.90
C GLU A 101 0.58 5.76 13.97
N GLY A 102 0.71 4.78 13.08
CA GLY A 102 1.75 4.79 12.04
C GLY A 102 1.65 6.01 11.14
N THR A 103 0.43 6.40 10.75
CA THR A 103 0.19 7.56 9.88
C THR A 103 0.52 8.89 10.59
N ILE A 104 0.12 9.05 11.85
CA ILE A 104 0.48 10.23 12.66
C ILE A 104 2.00 10.32 12.82
N ARG A 105 2.69 9.20 13.05
CA ARG A 105 4.16 9.18 13.17
C ARG A 105 4.83 9.71 11.91
N ILE A 106 4.36 9.26 10.74
CA ILE A 106 4.85 9.77 9.46
C ILE A 106 4.52 11.26 9.30
N GLY A 107 3.33 11.69 9.74
CA GLY A 107 2.98 13.12 9.86
C GLY A 107 4.01 13.93 10.62
N LYS A 108 4.43 13.47 11.81
CA LYS A 108 5.40 14.17 12.66
C LYS A 108 6.77 14.29 12.00
N GLU A 109 7.23 13.24 11.34
CA GLU A 109 8.50 13.22 10.59
C GLU A 109 8.49 14.15 9.38
N LEU A 110 7.30 14.38 8.80
CA LEU A 110 7.08 15.34 7.72
C LEU A 110 6.75 16.76 8.23
N ASN A 111 6.86 17.01 9.53
CA ASN A 111 6.51 18.28 10.18
C ASN A 111 5.04 18.71 9.99
N CYS A 112 4.12 17.76 9.84
CA CYS A 112 2.69 18.05 9.85
C CYS A 112 2.26 18.52 11.26
N THR A 113 1.53 19.64 11.31
CA THR A 113 1.09 20.25 12.58
C THR A 113 -0.20 19.67 13.14
N GLY A 114 -0.93 18.90 12.33
CA GLY A 114 -2.24 18.35 12.66
C GLY A 114 -2.23 16.82 12.72
N GLU A 115 -3.06 16.26 13.60
CA GLU A 115 -3.25 14.80 13.74
C GLU A 115 -4.60 14.33 13.19
N LYS A 116 -5.48 15.26 12.77
CA LYS A 116 -6.76 14.89 12.15
C LYS A 116 -6.54 14.44 10.72
N SER A 117 -7.36 13.52 10.24
CA SER A 117 -7.20 12.89 8.93
C SER A 117 -7.11 13.88 7.77
N GLN A 118 -7.93 14.94 7.77
CA GLN A 118 -7.89 15.96 6.72
C GLN A 118 -6.64 16.84 6.80
N GLU A 119 -6.16 17.15 8.00
CA GLU A 119 -4.94 17.94 8.21
C GLU A 119 -3.70 17.15 7.74
N LEU A 120 -3.66 15.85 8.07
CA LEU A 120 -2.63 14.91 7.61
C LEU A 120 -2.66 14.77 6.08
N LEU A 121 -3.84 14.59 5.48
CA LEU A 121 -3.96 14.47 4.02
C LEU A 121 -3.45 15.72 3.30
N ASN A 122 -3.85 16.90 3.77
CA ASN A 122 -3.40 18.17 3.20
C ASN A 122 -1.87 18.28 3.29
N CYS A 123 -1.29 17.99 4.46
CA CYS A 123 0.15 18.00 4.66
C CYS A 123 0.88 17.01 3.73
N PHE A 124 0.42 15.76 3.65
CA PHE A 124 1.03 14.74 2.78
C PHE A 124 0.96 15.09 1.30
N SER A 125 -0.08 15.82 0.87
CA SER A 125 -0.22 16.26 -0.52
C SER A 125 0.81 17.32 -0.93
N GLU A 126 1.35 18.06 0.05
CA GLU A 126 2.38 19.08 -0.15
C GLU A 126 3.81 18.56 0.04
N ALA A 127 3.96 17.36 0.62
CA ALA A 127 5.26 16.73 0.87
C ALA A 127 6.01 16.47 -0.46
N THR A 128 7.33 16.63 -0.42
CA THR A 128 8.18 16.28 -1.56
C THR A 128 8.52 14.79 -1.56
N ILE A 129 8.98 14.28 -2.71
CA ILE A 129 9.49 12.90 -2.81
C ILE A 129 10.64 12.67 -1.83
N GLU A 130 11.52 13.65 -1.64
CA GLU A 130 12.65 13.54 -0.71
C GLU A 130 12.18 13.38 0.74
N ASP A 131 11.14 14.11 1.14
CA ASP A 131 10.55 14.00 2.48
C ASP A 131 9.97 12.59 2.68
N LEU A 132 9.25 12.07 1.69
CA LEU A 132 8.68 10.72 1.74
C LEU A 132 9.72 9.59 1.72
N LEU A 133 10.88 9.80 1.09
CA LEU A 133 11.97 8.81 1.08
C LEU A 133 12.67 8.72 2.44
N LYS A 134 12.79 9.86 3.13
CA LYS A 134 13.41 9.94 4.45
C LYS A 134 12.49 9.47 5.58
N ALA A 135 11.18 9.51 5.37
CA ALA A 135 10.21 9.09 6.37
C ALA A 135 10.43 7.60 6.80
N PRO A 136 10.30 7.29 8.10
CA PRO A 136 10.44 5.92 8.60
C PRO A 136 9.37 4.98 8.01
N GLY A 137 9.55 3.67 8.17
CA GLY A 137 8.54 2.70 7.76
C GLY A 137 7.31 2.72 8.70
N PRO A 138 6.20 2.03 8.34
CA PRO A 138 5.12 1.75 9.29
C PRO A 138 5.62 0.91 10.47
N ILE A 139 4.95 1.04 11.63
CA ILE A 139 5.31 0.35 12.88
C ILE A 139 5.20 -1.16 12.65
N SER A 140 6.30 -1.89 12.84
CA SER A 140 6.25 -3.35 12.97
C SER A 140 6.07 -3.74 14.44
N VAL A 141 5.44 -4.90 14.69
CA VAL A 141 5.28 -5.44 16.06
C VAL A 141 6.62 -5.57 16.81
N SER A 142 7.73 -5.76 16.09
CA SER A 142 9.06 -5.76 16.71
C SER A 142 9.41 -4.42 17.37
N GLU A 143 8.94 -3.28 16.85
CA GLU A 143 9.22 -1.97 17.46
C GLU A 143 8.42 -1.77 18.77
N LYS A 144 7.19 -2.29 18.86
CA LYS A 144 6.36 -2.20 20.09
C LYS A 144 6.80 -3.16 21.20
N ALA A 145 7.47 -4.26 20.87
CA ALA A 145 7.92 -5.24 21.86
C ALA A 145 9.13 -4.79 22.68
N PHE A 146 9.80 -3.68 22.30
CA PHE A 146 10.99 -3.14 22.96
C PHE A 146 10.81 -1.70 23.49
N SER A 147 9.57 -1.19 23.51
CA SER A 147 9.18 0.10 24.11
C SER A 147 8.36 -0.13 25.36
#